data_AF-A0AAV5H7K5-F1
#
_entry.id   AF-A0AAV5H7K5-F1
#
_cell.length_a   1.000
_cell.length_b   1.000
_cell.length_c   1.000
_cell.angle_alpha   90.00
_cell.angle_beta   90.00
_cell.angle_gamma   90.00
#
_symmetry.space_group_name_H-M   'P 1'
#
loop_
_entity.id
_entity.type
_entity.pdbx_description
1 polymer ?
#
loop_
_entity_poly.entity_id
_entity_poly.type
_entity_poly.pdbx_seq_one_letter_code
_entity_poly.pdbx_strand_id
1 'polypeptide(L)'
;MITDKYCKEILEQYPEYITKDQMYRICHISKKTCLFLLESGLVPNIDSGKKTRRFKIKTTDVIQYLRDRDDYPELFKAPDGYYKGNGCKKAPAFDEVFTKNDLTRMRQFYERLLEKQNIPM
;
A
#
# COMPACT_ATOMS: atom_id res chain seq x y z
N MET A 1 -20.96 4.35 -3.89
CA MET A 1 -20.79 5.49 -4.79
C MET A 1 -20.82 6.77 -4.00
N ILE A 2 -19.85 7.66 -4.20
CA ILE A 2 -19.79 8.94 -3.48
C ILE A 2 -20.79 9.91 -4.09
N THR A 3 -21.67 10.46 -3.25
CA THR A 3 -22.76 11.33 -3.70
C THR A 3 -22.38 12.81 -3.59
N ASP A 4 -22.92 13.64 -4.47
CA ASP A 4 -22.71 15.10 -4.40
C ASP A 4 -23.22 15.70 -3.09
N LYS A 5 -24.27 15.11 -2.50
CA LYS A 5 -24.77 15.49 -1.18
C LYS A 5 -23.69 15.34 -0.11
N TYR A 6 -23.03 14.18 -0.06
CA TYR A 6 -21.96 13.92 0.90
C TYR A 6 -20.76 14.85 0.70
N CYS A 7 -20.38 15.13 -0.56
CA CYS A 7 -19.31 16.09 -0.86
C CYS A 7 -19.62 17.50 -0.34
N LYS A 8 -20.88 17.96 -0.48
CA LYS A 8 -21.32 19.26 0.07
C LYS A 8 -21.29 19.28 1.59
N GLU A 9 -21.77 18.21 2.24
CA GLU A 9 -21.71 18.09 3.70
C GLU A 9 -20.27 18.18 4.24
N ILE A 10 -19.30 17.59 3.53
CA ILE A 10 -17.87 17.72 3.89
C ILE A 10 -17.41 19.18 3.79
N LEU A 11 -17.77 19.90 2.73
CA LEU A 11 -17.39 21.31 2.55
C LEU A 11 -18.01 22.24 3.60
N GLU A 12 -19.21 21.93 4.08
CA GLU A 12 -19.88 22.71 5.13
C GLU A 12 -19.32 22.41 6.53
N GLN A 13 -18.97 21.15 6.82
CA GLN A 13 -18.52 20.74 8.15
C GLN A 13 -17.03 21.00 8.40
N TYR A 14 -16.20 21.02 7.37
CA TYR A 14 -14.76 21.14 7.51
C TYR A 14 -14.23 22.46 6.93
N PRO A 15 -13.19 23.06 7.54
CA PRO A 15 -12.55 24.26 6.99
C PRO A 15 -11.89 23.97 5.64
N GLU A 16 -11.47 25.02 4.92
CA GLU A 16 -10.78 24.91 3.62
C GLU A 16 -9.57 23.95 3.67
N TYR A 17 -8.85 23.95 4.80
CA TYR A 17 -7.72 23.06 5.03
C TYR A 17 -7.91 22.21 6.28
N ILE A 18 -7.66 20.92 6.13
CA ILE A 18 -7.76 19.93 7.20
C ILE A 18 -6.42 19.27 7.50
N THR A 19 -6.36 18.62 8.65
CA THR A 19 -5.22 17.84 9.11
C THR A 19 -5.31 16.38 8.65
N LYS A 20 -4.19 15.66 8.73
CA LYS A 20 -4.15 14.20 8.51
C LYS A 20 -5.17 13.45 9.38
N ASP A 21 -5.43 13.93 10.60
CA ASP A 21 -6.35 13.28 11.54
C ASP A 21 -7.81 13.40 11.09
N GLN A 22 -8.18 14.55 10.54
CA GLN A 22 -9.51 14.76 9.94
C GLN A 22 -9.64 13.96 8.64
N MET A 23 -8.62 13.97 7.78
CA MET A 23 -8.66 13.27 6.49
C MET A 23 -8.95 11.77 6.63
N TYR A 24 -8.26 11.03 7.52
CA TYR A 24 -8.51 9.58 7.61
C TYR A 24 -9.92 9.26 8.13
N ARG A 25 -10.51 10.14 8.95
CA ARG A 25 -11.89 10.02 9.45
C ARG A 25 -12.89 10.23 8.33
N ILE A 26 -12.72 11.29 7.54
CA ILE A 26 -13.56 11.60 6.37
C ILE A 26 -13.46 10.46 5.34
N CYS A 27 -12.24 10.02 5.03
CA CYS A 27 -12.02 9.02 3.98
C CYS A 27 -12.34 7.58 4.42
N HIS A 28 -12.64 7.35 5.69
CA HIS A 28 -12.84 6.01 6.28
C HIS A 28 -11.68 5.04 5.97
N ILE A 29 -10.45 5.50 6.15
CA ILE A 29 -9.22 4.71 5.92
C ILE A 29 -8.37 4.64 7.18
N SER A 30 -7.45 3.67 7.23
CA SER A 30 -6.50 3.57 8.33
C SER A 30 -5.55 4.78 8.35
N LYS A 31 -5.00 5.08 9.54
CA LYS A 31 -3.97 6.13 9.70
C LYS A 31 -2.74 5.87 8.85
N LYS A 32 -2.40 4.58 8.62
CA LYS A 32 -1.25 4.14 7.82
C LYS A 32 -1.50 4.34 6.32
N THR A 33 -2.70 4.01 5.84
CA THR A 33 -3.12 4.29 4.46
C THR A 33 -3.17 5.78 4.18
N CYS A 34 -3.71 6.57 5.10
CA CYS A 34 -3.72 8.03 4.98
C CYS A 34 -2.29 8.59 4.89
N LEU A 35 -1.35 8.08 5.70
CA LEU A 35 0.05 8.46 5.60
C LEU A 35 0.65 8.10 4.23
N PHE A 36 0.42 6.87 3.76
CA PHE A 36 0.86 6.43 2.43
C PHE A 36 0.41 7.38 1.32
N LEU A 37 -0.86 7.75 1.30
CA LEU A 37 -1.43 8.64 0.28
C LEU A 37 -0.77 10.02 0.28
N LEU A 38 -0.44 10.54 1.47
CA LEU A 38 0.20 11.85 1.61
C LEU A 38 1.69 11.81 1.24
N GLU A 39 2.40 10.76 1.65
CA GLU A 39 3.84 10.61 1.36
C GLU A 39 4.12 10.22 -0.09
N SER A 40 3.21 9.46 -0.72
CA SER A 40 3.30 9.13 -2.16
C SER A 40 2.83 10.26 -3.06
N GLY A 41 2.17 11.29 -2.52
CA GLY A 41 1.61 12.41 -3.30
C GLY A 41 0.31 12.07 -4.04
N LEU A 42 -0.29 10.89 -3.81
CA LEU A 42 -1.59 10.51 -4.37
C LEU A 42 -2.72 11.44 -3.90
N VAL A 43 -2.57 12.05 -2.73
CA VAL A 43 -3.42 13.15 -2.28
C VAL A 43 -2.57 14.41 -2.13
N PRO A 44 -2.83 15.48 -2.91
CA PRO A 44 -2.11 16.74 -2.81
C PRO A 44 -2.15 17.29 -1.39
N ASN A 45 -0.99 17.71 -0.90
CA ASN A 45 -0.85 18.23 0.45
C ASN A 45 0.33 19.19 0.57
N ILE A 46 0.27 20.05 1.60
CA ILE A 46 1.36 20.90 2.01
C ILE A 46 2.05 20.21 3.19
N ASP A 47 3.31 19.85 2.98
CA ASP A 47 4.17 19.21 3.98
C ASP A 47 5.12 20.24 4.61
N SER A 48 5.01 20.42 5.93
CA SER A 48 5.89 21.30 6.70
C SER A 48 7.20 20.65 7.15
N GLY A 49 7.38 19.34 6.95
CA GLY A 49 8.54 18.57 7.41
C GLY A 49 8.62 18.35 8.93
N LYS A 50 7.67 18.88 9.71
CA LYS A 50 7.65 18.74 11.17
C LYS A 50 7.32 17.31 11.59
N LYS A 51 7.82 16.88 12.75
CA LYS A 51 7.48 15.57 13.33
C LYS A 51 5.99 15.39 13.60
N THR A 52 5.33 16.46 14.06
CA THR A 52 3.90 16.47 14.39
C THR A 52 3.20 17.58 13.62
N ARG A 53 1.91 17.39 13.33
CA ARG A 53 1.10 18.32 12.51
C ARG A 53 1.79 18.67 11.17
N ARG A 54 2.43 17.65 10.58
CA ARG A 54 3.25 17.73 9.36
C ARG A 54 2.47 18.22 8.14
N PHE A 55 1.28 17.66 7.93
CA PHE A 55 0.49 17.80 6.70
C PHE A 55 -0.70 18.74 6.87
N LYS A 56 -0.92 19.56 5.85
CA LYS A 56 -2.11 20.40 5.66
C LYS A 56 -2.69 20.08 4.28
N ILE A 57 -3.95 19.62 4.24
CA ILE A 57 -4.61 19.09 3.05
C ILE A 57 -5.81 19.98 2.72
N LYS A 58 -6.05 20.32 1.46
CA LYS A 58 -7.28 21.03 1.09
C LYS A 58 -8.47 20.08 1.11
N THR A 59 -9.60 20.56 1.62
CA THR A 59 -10.84 19.77 1.68
C THR A 59 -11.34 19.41 0.28
N THR A 60 -11.12 20.28 -0.71
CA THR A 60 -11.44 20.00 -2.12
C THR A 60 -10.63 18.84 -2.68
N ASP A 61 -9.34 18.74 -2.35
CA ASP A 61 -8.47 17.67 -2.82
C ASP A 61 -8.88 16.32 -2.23
N VAL A 62 -9.38 16.32 -0.99
CA VAL A 62 -9.93 15.11 -0.34
C VAL A 62 -11.21 14.65 -1.04
N ILE A 63 -12.08 15.58 -1.43
CA ILE A 63 -13.29 15.28 -2.18
C ILE A 63 -12.95 14.72 -3.57
N GLN A 64 -11.94 15.28 -4.24
CA GLN A 64 -11.47 14.76 -5.52
C GLN A 64 -10.93 13.33 -5.37
N TYR A 65 -10.05 13.10 -4.40
CA TYR A 65 -9.55 11.76 -4.07
C TYR A 65 -10.69 10.77 -3.82
N LEU A 66 -11.71 11.19 -3.08
CA LEU A 66 -12.87 10.37 -2.77
C LEU A 66 -13.58 9.91 -4.05
N ARG A 67 -13.84 10.83 -5.00
CA ARG A 67 -14.44 10.52 -6.30
C ARG A 67 -13.56 9.59 -7.12
N ASP A 68 -12.28 9.95 -7.28
CA ASP A 68 -11.33 9.16 -8.06
C ASP A 68 -11.14 7.75 -7.50
N ARG A 69 -11.19 7.59 -6.18
CA ARG A 69 -11.11 6.27 -5.51
C ARG A 69 -12.34 5.41 -5.75
N ASP A 70 -13.52 6.02 -5.86
CA ASP A 70 -14.76 5.31 -6.14
C ASP A 70 -14.76 4.77 -7.58
N ASP A 71 -14.20 5.53 -8.52
CA ASP A 71 -14.06 5.13 -9.94
C ASP A 71 -12.87 4.19 -10.18
N TYR A 72 -11.72 4.47 -9.56
CA TYR A 72 -10.43 3.79 -9.81
C TYR A 72 -9.73 3.35 -8.51
N PRO A 73 -10.34 2.45 -7.72
CA PRO A 73 -9.80 2.06 -6.42
C PRO A 73 -8.41 1.44 -6.50
N GLU A 74 -8.06 0.81 -7.62
CA GLU A 74 -6.77 0.15 -7.85
C GLU A 74 -5.58 1.13 -7.81
N LEU A 75 -5.76 2.38 -8.22
CA LEU A 75 -4.70 3.39 -8.27
C LEU A 75 -4.26 3.87 -6.87
N PHE A 76 -5.12 3.69 -5.87
CA PHE A 76 -4.90 4.18 -4.50
C PHE A 76 -4.50 3.07 -3.53
N LYS A 77 -4.32 1.83 -4.02
CA LYS A 77 -3.82 0.72 -3.21
C LYS A 77 -2.32 0.88 -2.97
N ALA A 78 -1.92 0.68 -1.72
CA ALA A 78 -0.50 0.65 -1.39
C ALA A 78 0.13 -0.64 -1.98
N PRO A 79 1.42 -0.61 -2.34
CA PRO A 79 2.13 -1.77 -2.87
C PRO A 79 2.04 -2.99 -1.94
N ASP A 80 2.17 -4.18 -2.53
CA ASP A 80 2.18 -5.42 -1.78
C ASP A 80 3.28 -5.42 -0.72
N GLY A 81 2.90 -5.77 0.51
CA GLY A 81 3.80 -5.74 1.65
C GLY A 81 3.87 -4.42 2.40
N TYR A 82 3.30 -3.31 1.90
CA TYR A 82 3.32 -2.02 2.61
C TYR A 82 2.66 -2.10 3.99
N TYR A 83 1.59 -2.89 4.12
CA TYR A 83 0.88 -3.09 5.38
C TYR A 83 1.50 -4.16 6.28
N LYS A 84 2.38 -5.03 5.76
CA LYS A 84 3.07 -6.04 6.56
C LYS A 84 3.91 -5.31 7.60
N GLY A 85 3.67 -5.60 8.88
CA GLY A 85 4.51 -5.08 9.95
C GLY A 85 5.90 -5.73 9.89
N ASN A 86 6.88 -5.14 10.56
CA ASN A 86 8.23 -5.71 10.73
C ASN A 86 8.25 -7.12 11.38
N GLY A 87 7.07 -7.67 11.75
CA GLY A 87 6.88 -8.99 12.35
C GLY A 87 6.56 -10.11 11.36
N CYS A 88 6.51 -9.88 10.05
CA CYS A 88 6.68 -11.00 9.12
C CYS A 88 8.13 -11.46 9.25
N LYS A 89 8.37 -12.54 10.01
CA LYS A 89 9.65 -13.26 9.97
C LYS A 89 10.00 -13.40 8.49
N LYS A 90 11.10 -12.80 8.05
CA LYS A 90 11.57 -13.02 6.67
C LYS A 90 11.60 -14.53 6.48
N ALA A 91 11.10 -15.01 5.34
CA ALA A 91 11.34 -16.40 5.01
C ALA A 91 12.85 -16.63 5.17
N PRO A 92 13.26 -17.67 5.90
CA PRO A 92 14.68 -17.96 6.11
C PRO A 92 15.39 -17.94 4.76
N ALA A 93 16.61 -17.41 4.74
CA ALA A 93 17.37 -17.30 3.50
C ALA A 93 17.53 -18.70 2.87
N PHE A 94 17.69 -18.77 1.55
CA PHE A 94 17.83 -20.06 0.85
C PHE A 94 18.89 -20.98 1.50
N ASP A 95 20.02 -20.39 1.91
CA ASP A 95 21.14 -21.06 2.59
C ASP A 95 20.82 -21.46 4.05
N GLU A 96 19.81 -20.85 4.67
CA GLU A 96 19.31 -21.24 6.00
C GLU A 96 18.33 -22.41 5.93
N VAL A 97 17.68 -22.62 4.78
CA VAL A 97 16.65 -23.65 4.58
C VAL A 97 17.23 -24.92 3.97
N PHE A 98 18.17 -24.79 3.03
CA PHE A 98 18.72 -25.92 2.30
C PHE A 98 20.21 -26.08 2.55
N THR A 99 20.61 -27.27 3.01
CA THR A 99 22.02 -27.64 3.11
C THR A 99 22.58 -28.05 1.74
N LYS A 100 23.90 -28.11 1.58
CA LYS A 100 24.54 -28.62 0.35
C LYS A 100 24.04 -30.02 -0.04
N ASN A 101 23.69 -30.85 0.93
CA ASN A 101 23.16 -32.18 0.69
C ASN A 101 21.74 -32.13 0.10
N ASP A 102 20.91 -31.18 0.56
CA ASP A 102 19.56 -30.98 0.04
C ASP A 102 19.59 -30.50 -1.41
N LEU A 103 20.50 -29.57 -1.72
CA LEU A 103 20.74 -29.12 -3.10
C LEU A 103 21.18 -30.26 -4.02
N THR A 104 22.04 -31.14 -3.51
CA THR A 104 22.53 -32.31 -4.26
C THR A 104 21.39 -33.29 -4.53
N ARG A 105 20.52 -33.55 -3.55
CA ARG A 105 19.34 -34.41 -3.71
C ARG A 105 18.32 -33.80 -4.67
N MET A 106 18.06 -32.50 -4.56
CA MET A 106 17.17 -31.79 -5.48
C MET A 106 17.68 -31.86 -6.92
N ARG A 107 18.99 -31.64 -7.12
CA ARG A 107 19.63 -31.76 -8.43
C ARG A 107 19.42 -33.15 -9.05
N GLN A 108 19.75 -34.21 -8.32
CA GLN A 108 19.57 -35.60 -8.79
C GLN A 108 18.10 -35.93 -9.10
N PHE A 109 17.17 -35.40 -8.30
CA PHE A 109 15.74 -35.59 -8.53
C PHE A 109 15.29 -34.94 -9.84
N TYR A 110 15.68 -33.69 -10.08
CA TYR A 110 15.33 -32.99 -11.32
C TYR A 110 16.04 -33.55 -12.55
N GLU A 111 17.31 -33.98 -12.43
CA GLU A 111 18.03 -34.67 -13.51
C GLU A 111 17.26 -35.93 -13.96
N ARG A 112 16.81 -36.75 -13.01
CA ARG A 112 15.95 -37.92 -13.31
C ARG A 112 14.61 -37.56 -13.94
N LEU A 113 14.00 -36.44 -13.53
CA LEU A 113 12.74 -35.99 -14.13
C LEU A 113 12.95 -35.51 -15.57
N LEU A 114 14.03 -34.77 -15.84
CA LEU A 114 14.37 -34.27 -17.17
C LEU A 114 14.75 -35.41 -18.11
N GLU A 115 15.52 -36.40 -17.63
CA GLU A 115 15.83 -37.64 -18.36
C GLU A 115 14.56 -38.40 -18.77
N LYS A 116 13.56 -38.46 -17.88
CA LYS A 116 12.26 -39.10 -18.16
C LYS A 116 11.42 -38.35 -19.20
N GLN A 117 11.69 -37.08 -19.43
CA GLN A 117 10.95 -36.23 -20.39
C GLN A 117 11.67 -36.11 -21.75
N ASN A 118 12.81 -36.80 -21.96
CA ASN A 118 13.60 -36.75 -23.20
C ASN A 118 13.96 -35.32 -23.65
N ILE A 119 14.24 -34.41 -22.71
CA ILE A 119 14.73 -33.06 -23.03
C ILE A 119 16.26 -33.11 -22.95
N PRO A 120 17.01 -33.09 -24.07
CA PRO A 120 18.47 -33.10 -24.02
C PRO A 120 18.99 -31.80 -23.42
N MET A 121 20.01 -31.92 -22.56
CA MET A 121 20.78 -30.80 -21.99
C MET A 121 21.67 -30.14 -23.03
#